data_AF-A0A089PBP0-F1
#
_entry.id   AF-A0A089PBP0-F1
#
_cell.length_a   1.000
_cell.length_b   1.000
_cell.length_c   1.000
_cell.angle_alpha   90.00
_cell.angle_beta   90.00
_cell.angle_gamma   90.00
#
_symmetry.space_group_name_H-M   'P 1'
#
loop_
_entity.id
_entity.type
_entity.pdbx_description
1 polymer ?
#
loop_
_entity_poly.entity_id
_entity_poly.type
_entity_poly.pdbx_seq_one_letter_code
_entity_poly.pdbx_strand_id
1 'polypeptide(L)'
;MNINIDPDLLQKIKSSARKSGKSLVEYITDSFQDHLYNFPSEDLEMKLNNFEQRLRLIEENIGSVKKINKQFVDFTPHEAANYSRFIKAIFEREFKSKKYNSSKDAWQDFMTHFTRFDEWNEILTLRLKEIIFIDHADSLTCNEINSLRNSKKCPSPLRTGLINWINNSEKECCCNNNYFPSEKSIGENGTDLISNPIL
;
A
#
# COMPACT_ATOMS: atom_id res chain seq x y z
N MET A 1 -12.11 -52.13 7.72
CA MET A 1 -12.56 -51.14 6.73
C MET A 1 -13.45 -51.87 5.75
N ASN A 2 -14.73 -51.50 5.62
CA ASN A 2 -15.63 -52.12 4.63
C ASN A 2 -15.66 -51.22 3.40
N ILE A 3 -14.94 -51.63 2.34
CA ILE A 3 -14.86 -50.87 1.09
C ILE A 3 -15.89 -51.48 0.15
N ASN A 4 -16.82 -50.65 -0.33
CA ASN A 4 -17.73 -51.07 -1.39
C ASN A 4 -16.95 -51.06 -2.72
N ILE A 5 -16.67 -52.24 -3.25
CA ILE A 5 -15.87 -52.42 -4.46
C ILE A 5 -16.77 -53.00 -5.54
N ASP A 6 -16.67 -52.43 -6.74
CA ASP A 6 -17.32 -52.96 -7.92
C ASP A 6 -17.05 -54.48 -8.09
N PRO A 7 -18.07 -55.32 -8.31
CA PRO A 7 -17.89 -56.77 -8.37
C PRO A 7 -16.90 -57.26 -9.43
N ASP A 8 -16.86 -56.60 -10.59
CA ASP A 8 -15.95 -56.97 -11.69
C ASP A 8 -14.51 -56.57 -11.34
N LEU A 9 -14.33 -55.42 -10.70
CA LEU A 9 -13.05 -55.00 -10.15
C LEU A 9 -12.57 -55.98 -9.06
N LEU A 10 -13.44 -56.40 -8.16
CA LEU A 10 -13.10 -57.37 -7.12
C LEU A 10 -12.66 -58.72 -7.70
N GLN A 11 -13.31 -59.19 -8.78
CA GLN A 11 -12.91 -60.41 -9.48
C GLN A 11 -11.51 -60.28 -10.12
N LYS A 12 -11.22 -59.14 -10.73
CA LYS A 12 -9.90 -58.86 -11.30
C LYS A 12 -8.82 -58.86 -10.22
N ILE A 13 -9.05 -58.19 -9.10
CA ILE A 13 -8.09 -58.12 -7.99
C ILE A 13 -7.86 -59.52 -7.40
N LYS A 14 -8.92 -60.32 -7.18
CA LYS A 14 -8.80 -61.71 -6.71
C LYS A 14 -7.99 -62.58 -7.67
N SER A 15 -8.19 -62.40 -8.97
CA SER A 15 -7.45 -63.14 -10.00
C SER A 15 -5.96 -62.78 -10.00
N SER A 16 -5.63 -61.49 -9.83
CA SER A 16 -4.24 -61.02 -9.73
C SER A 16 -3.56 -61.46 -8.43
N ALA A 17 -4.28 -61.46 -7.30
CA ALA A 17 -3.78 -61.99 -6.03
C ALA A 17 -3.45 -63.49 -6.15
N ARG A 18 -4.32 -64.27 -6.79
CA ARG A 18 -4.06 -65.71 -7.06
C ARG A 18 -2.85 -65.92 -7.97
N LYS A 19 -2.73 -65.16 -9.05
CA LYS A 19 -1.58 -65.25 -9.98
C LYS A 19 -0.25 -64.93 -9.30
N SER A 20 -0.27 -64.05 -8.31
CA SER A 20 0.92 -63.68 -7.52
C SER A 20 1.17 -64.56 -6.30
N GLY A 21 0.32 -65.58 -6.07
CA GLY A 21 0.46 -66.51 -4.94
C GLY A 21 0.17 -65.90 -3.56
N LYS A 22 -0.43 -64.72 -3.51
CA LYS A 22 -0.72 -63.97 -2.28
C LYS A 22 -2.19 -64.08 -1.89
N SER A 23 -2.50 -63.96 -0.60
CA SER A 23 -3.89 -63.72 -0.19
C SER A 23 -4.38 -62.38 -0.74
N LEU A 24 -5.70 -62.22 -0.87
CA LEU A 24 -6.29 -60.96 -1.36
C LEU A 24 -5.86 -59.77 -0.50
N VAL A 25 -5.78 -59.96 0.82
CA VAL A 25 -5.40 -58.90 1.76
C VAL A 25 -3.93 -58.55 1.58
N GLU A 26 -3.03 -59.54 1.55
CA GLU A 26 -1.59 -59.30 1.31
C GLU A 26 -1.34 -58.63 -0.04
N TYR A 27 -1.99 -59.08 -1.10
CA TYR A 27 -1.84 -58.47 -2.42
C TYR A 27 -2.27 -57.00 -2.43
N ILE A 28 -3.38 -56.69 -1.77
CA ILE A 28 -3.88 -55.31 -1.68
C ILE A 28 -2.93 -54.47 -0.82
N THR A 29 -2.51 -54.97 0.34
CA THR A 29 -1.60 -54.27 1.25
C THR A 29 -0.26 -53.96 0.59
N ASP A 30 0.34 -54.94 -0.09
CA ASP A 30 1.61 -54.75 -0.80
C ASP A 30 1.45 -53.74 -1.95
N SER A 31 0.36 -53.85 -2.72
CA SER A 31 0.10 -52.91 -3.81
C SER A 31 -0.07 -51.48 -3.32
N PHE A 32 -0.68 -51.27 -2.14
CA PHE A 32 -0.79 -49.94 -1.55
C PHE A 32 0.53 -49.46 -0.96
N GLN A 33 1.32 -50.32 -0.31
CA GLN A 33 2.64 -49.98 0.20
C GLN A 33 3.58 -49.56 -0.93
N ASP A 34 3.65 -50.33 -2.01
CA ASP A 34 4.47 -50.01 -3.18
C ASP A 34 4.07 -48.67 -3.82
N HIS A 35 2.78 -48.30 -3.77
CA HIS A 35 2.33 -46.99 -4.24
C HIS A 35 2.62 -45.84 -3.26
N LEU A 36 2.59 -46.09 -1.95
CA LEU A 36 2.85 -45.08 -0.92
C LEU A 36 4.34 -44.77 -0.78
N TYR A 37 5.23 -45.76 -0.95
CA TYR A 37 6.69 -45.57 -0.92
C TYR A 37 7.25 -44.96 -2.22
N ASN A 38 6.45 -44.87 -3.28
CA ASN A 38 6.83 -44.26 -4.56
C ASN A 38 6.37 -42.80 -4.73
N PHE A 39 5.91 -42.13 -3.67
CA PHE A 39 5.75 -40.67 -3.68
C PHE A 39 7.09 -40.03 -3.27
N PRO A 40 7.82 -39.36 -4.18
CA PRO A 40 9.05 -38.66 -3.81
C PRO A 40 8.69 -37.41 -3.00
N SER A 41 8.71 -37.53 -1.67
CA SER A 41 8.46 -36.40 -0.76
C SER A 41 9.49 -35.27 -0.94
N GLU A 42 10.71 -35.61 -1.40
CA GLU A 42 11.80 -34.67 -1.65
C GLU A 42 11.53 -33.70 -2.83
N ASP A 43 10.69 -34.08 -3.81
CA ASP A 43 10.48 -33.28 -5.03
C ASP A 43 9.54 -32.08 -4.81
N LEU A 44 8.54 -32.22 -3.94
CA LEU A 44 7.60 -31.12 -3.66
C LEU A 44 8.23 -30.02 -2.81
N GLU A 45 9.00 -30.38 -1.78
CA GLU A 45 9.64 -29.42 -0.89
C GLU A 45 10.75 -28.64 -1.62
N MET A 46 11.52 -29.31 -2.49
CA MET A 46 12.47 -28.64 -3.38
C MET A 46 11.78 -27.69 -4.37
N LYS A 47 10.66 -28.10 -4.97
CA LYS A 47 9.89 -27.23 -5.87
C LYS A 47 9.34 -26.02 -5.14
N LEU A 48 8.80 -26.20 -3.94
CA LEU A 48 8.25 -25.11 -3.13
C LEU A 48 9.34 -24.11 -2.76
N ASN A 49 10.50 -24.60 -2.27
CA ASN A 49 11.64 -23.76 -1.94
C ASN A 49 12.18 -23.01 -3.19
N ASN A 50 12.19 -23.65 -4.36
CA ASN A 50 12.56 -23.01 -5.62
C ASN A 50 11.58 -21.86 -5.98
N PHE A 51 10.27 -22.08 -5.83
CA PHE A 51 9.28 -21.04 -6.08
C PHE A 51 9.41 -19.87 -5.08
N GLU A 52 9.62 -20.15 -3.80
CA GLU A 52 9.83 -19.12 -2.78
C GLU A 52 11.07 -18.27 -3.06
N GLN A 53 12.20 -18.89 -3.44
CA GLN A 53 13.41 -18.14 -3.80
C GLN A 53 13.19 -17.27 -5.04
N ARG A 54 12.49 -17.78 -6.06
CA ARG A 54 12.18 -17.01 -7.27
C ARG A 54 11.24 -15.85 -6.97
N LEU A 55 10.25 -16.04 -6.09
CA LEU A 55 9.35 -14.97 -5.65
C LEU A 55 10.12 -13.87 -4.90
N ARG A 56 10.99 -14.24 -3.95
CA ARG A 56 11.85 -13.27 -3.25
C ARG A 56 12.71 -12.46 -4.22
N LEU A 57 13.36 -13.12 -5.19
CA LEU A 57 14.16 -12.43 -6.21
C LEU A 57 13.32 -11.48 -7.08
N ILE A 58 12.08 -11.88 -7.41
CA ILE A 58 11.15 -11.01 -8.16
C ILE A 58 10.75 -9.80 -7.30
N GLU A 59 10.43 -10.00 -6.02
CA GLU A 59 10.08 -8.93 -5.08
C GLU A 59 11.25 -7.95 -4.87
N GLU A 60 12.47 -8.45 -4.71
CA GLU A 60 13.69 -7.65 -4.60
C GLU A 60 13.95 -6.85 -5.88
N ASN A 61 13.78 -7.47 -7.06
CA ASN A 61 13.96 -6.81 -8.34
C ASN A 61 12.86 -5.77 -8.61
N ILE A 62 11.60 -6.05 -8.29
CA ILE A 62 10.51 -5.08 -8.39
C ILE A 62 10.72 -3.91 -7.40
N GLY A 63 11.15 -4.20 -6.18
CA GLY A 63 11.52 -3.19 -5.18
C GLY A 63 12.67 -2.30 -5.66
N SER A 64 13.65 -2.89 -6.35
CA SER A 64 14.82 -2.18 -6.89
C SER A 64 14.47 -1.33 -8.12
N VAL A 65 13.66 -1.86 -9.05
CA VAL A 65 13.17 -1.12 -10.23
C VAL A 65 12.27 0.05 -9.83
N LYS A 66 11.46 -0.10 -8.78
CA LYS A 66 10.67 1.01 -8.22
C LYS A 66 11.55 2.09 -7.55
N LYS A 67 12.71 1.72 -6.98
CA LYS A 67 13.65 2.68 -6.38
C LYS A 67 14.44 3.48 -7.41
N ILE A 68 14.83 2.86 -8.53
CA ILE A 68 15.67 3.51 -9.55
C ILE A 68 14.93 4.64 -10.29
N ASN A 69 13.60 4.59 -10.36
CA ASN A 69 12.78 5.60 -11.06
C ASN A 69 12.13 6.64 -10.13
N LYS A 70 12.36 6.62 -8.81
CA LYS A 70 11.81 7.64 -7.90
C LYS A 70 12.67 8.89 -7.93
N GLN A 71 12.14 9.96 -8.52
CA GLN A 71 12.74 11.29 -8.51
C GLN A 71 12.78 11.93 -7.10
N PHE A 72 11.99 11.40 -6.15
CA PHE A 72 11.84 11.95 -4.80
C PHE A 72 12.01 10.88 -3.74
N VAL A 73 12.62 11.26 -2.61
CA VAL A 73 12.72 10.43 -1.41
C VAL A 73 11.32 10.28 -0.80
N ASP A 74 10.96 9.05 -0.44
CA ASP A 74 9.69 8.75 0.21
C ASP A 74 9.63 9.38 1.60
N PHE A 75 8.45 9.88 1.98
CA PHE A 75 8.19 10.34 3.33
C PHE A 75 8.35 9.20 4.35
N THR A 76 9.06 9.48 5.43
CA THR A 76 9.07 8.67 6.66
C THR A 76 7.80 8.92 7.47
N PRO A 77 7.45 8.03 8.43
CA PRO A 77 6.27 8.23 9.27
C PRO A 77 6.33 9.52 10.09
N HIS A 78 7.52 9.90 10.56
CA HIS A 78 7.73 11.14 11.30
C HIS A 78 7.46 12.37 10.42
N GLU A 79 8.00 12.39 9.20
CA GLU A 79 7.79 13.50 8.27
C GLU A 79 6.30 13.61 7.87
N ALA A 80 5.62 12.48 7.65
CA ALA A 80 4.20 12.47 7.33
C ALA A 80 3.34 13.05 8.47
N ALA A 81 3.70 12.75 9.72
CA ALA A 81 3.07 13.34 10.90
C ALA A 81 3.30 14.85 10.99
N ASN A 82 4.54 15.31 10.79
CA ASN A 82 4.85 16.75 10.80
C ASN A 82 4.12 17.50 9.69
N TYR A 83 4.05 16.91 8.49
CA TYR A 83 3.31 17.47 7.37
C TYR A 83 1.82 17.58 7.66
N SER A 84 1.23 16.56 8.28
CA SER A 84 -0.19 16.55 8.66
C SER A 84 -0.53 17.66 9.66
N ARG A 85 0.31 17.83 10.69
CA ARG A 85 0.16 18.92 11.67
C ARG A 85 0.30 20.29 11.02
N PHE A 86 1.26 20.43 10.11
CA PHE A 86 1.47 21.66 9.35
C PHE A 86 0.23 22.03 8.51
N ILE A 87 -0.37 21.06 7.80
CA ILE A 87 -1.60 21.29 7.03
C ILE A 87 -2.73 21.77 7.94
N LYS A 88 -2.99 21.08 9.07
CA LYS A 88 -4.04 21.46 10.03
C LYS A 88 -3.84 22.89 10.52
N ALA A 89 -2.62 23.24 10.91
CA ALA A 89 -2.31 24.56 11.43
C ALA A 89 -2.44 25.67 10.39
N ILE A 90 -2.00 25.43 9.14
CA ILE A 90 -2.22 26.36 8.03
C ILE A 90 -3.72 26.56 7.81
N PHE A 91 -4.51 25.48 7.84
CA PHE A 91 -5.97 25.57 7.72
C PHE A 91 -6.58 26.46 8.80
N GLU A 92 -6.27 26.20 10.07
CA GLU A 92 -6.78 26.98 11.20
C GLU A 92 -6.38 28.45 11.14
N ARG A 93 -5.16 28.73 10.71
CA ARG A 93 -4.64 30.10 10.56
C ARG A 93 -5.36 30.84 9.45
N GLU A 94 -5.42 30.25 8.26
CA GLU A 94 -6.04 30.89 7.09
C GLU A 94 -7.56 31.02 7.25
N PHE A 95 -8.20 30.07 7.95
CA PHE A 95 -9.61 30.18 8.33
C PHE A 95 -9.88 31.47 9.12
N LYS A 96 -9.00 31.78 10.08
CA LYS A 96 -9.07 33.02 10.89
C LYS A 96 -8.68 34.26 10.10
N SER A 97 -7.64 34.20 9.27
CA SER A 97 -7.12 35.37 8.53
C SER A 97 -8.09 35.84 7.44
N LYS A 98 -8.68 34.91 6.68
CA LYS A 98 -9.56 35.18 5.55
C LYS A 98 -11.02 35.43 5.92
N LYS A 99 -11.37 35.29 7.21
CA LYS A 99 -12.70 35.59 7.77
C LYS A 99 -13.85 34.86 7.07
N TYR A 100 -13.70 33.56 6.82
CA TYR A 100 -14.80 32.75 6.26
C TYR A 100 -16.01 32.76 7.22
N ASN A 101 -17.22 32.71 6.64
CA ASN A 101 -18.47 32.67 7.40
C ASN A 101 -18.68 31.35 8.14
N SER A 102 -18.13 30.25 7.60
CA SER A 102 -18.23 28.92 8.19
C SER A 102 -17.04 28.04 7.82
N SER A 103 -16.77 27.03 8.65
CA SER A 103 -15.75 26.03 8.34
C SER A 103 -16.05 25.23 7.07
N LYS A 104 -17.34 25.11 6.70
CA LYS A 104 -17.77 24.47 5.46
C LYS A 104 -17.32 25.28 4.24
N ASP A 105 -17.48 26.60 4.28
CA ASP A 105 -17.07 27.46 3.16
C ASP A 105 -15.55 27.45 2.99
N ALA A 106 -14.82 27.51 4.11
CA ALA A 106 -13.37 27.41 4.11
C ALA A 106 -12.87 26.07 3.58
N TRP A 107 -13.51 24.97 3.97
CA TRP A 107 -13.20 23.63 3.46
C TRP A 107 -13.46 23.51 1.97
N GLN A 108 -14.59 24.03 1.49
CA GLN A 108 -14.93 23.96 0.07
C GLN A 108 -13.91 24.73 -0.77
N ASP A 109 -13.56 25.94 -0.35
CA ASP A 109 -12.53 26.76 -1.00
C ASP A 109 -11.15 26.08 -0.96
N PHE A 110 -10.73 25.62 0.23
CA PHE A 110 -9.49 24.87 0.42
C PHE A 110 -9.34 23.73 -0.58
N MET A 111 -10.38 22.90 -0.72
CA MET A 111 -10.34 21.71 -1.56
C MET A 111 -10.23 22.02 -3.06
N THR A 112 -10.71 23.17 -3.53
CA THR A 112 -10.59 23.54 -4.96
C THR A 112 -9.12 23.62 -5.41
N HIS A 113 -8.20 23.92 -4.50
CA HIS A 113 -6.77 24.01 -4.81
C HIS A 113 -6.05 22.65 -4.86
N PHE A 114 -6.69 21.57 -4.41
CA PHE A 114 -6.13 20.21 -4.39
C PHE A 114 -6.77 19.27 -5.41
N THR A 115 -8.08 19.36 -5.65
CA THR A 115 -8.82 18.43 -6.53
C THR A 115 -8.43 18.53 -8.02
N ARG A 116 -7.58 19.48 -8.38
CA ARG A 116 -7.06 19.69 -9.74
C ARG A 116 -5.82 18.84 -10.08
N PHE A 117 -5.26 18.11 -9.13
CA PHE A 117 -4.18 17.15 -9.38
C PHE A 117 -4.75 15.78 -9.71
N ASP A 118 -4.24 15.13 -10.76
CA ASP A 118 -4.83 13.90 -11.31
C ASP A 118 -4.76 12.72 -10.32
N GLU A 119 -3.80 12.76 -9.40
CA GLU A 119 -3.55 11.76 -8.37
C GLU A 119 -4.40 12.00 -7.12
N TRP A 120 -5.09 13.15 -7.05
CA TRP A 120 -6.02 13.44 -5.99
C TRP A 120 -7.25 12.55 -6.08
N ASN A 121 -7.72 12.06 -4.93
CA ASN A 121 -8.88 11.18 -4.88
C ASN A 121 -9.76 11.47 -3.65
N GLU A 122 -10.91 10.82 -3.61
CA GLU A 122 -11.90 10.98 -2.54
C GLU A 122 -11.35 10.51 -1.18
N ILE A 123 -10.53 9.45 -1.16
CA ILE A 123 -9.92 8.94 0.08
C ILE A 123 -9.04 10.02 0.71
N LEU A 124 -8.16 10.65 -0.07
CA LEU A 124 -7.29 11.73 0.43
C LEU A 124 -8.10 12.95 0.88
N THR A 125 -9.23 13.23 0.24
CA THR A 125 -10.15 14.28 0.65
C THR A 125 -10.74 13.99 2.04
N LEU A 126 -11.23 12.76 2.26
CA LEU A 126 -11.76 12.33 3.55
C LEU A 126 -10.69 12.35 4.64
N ARG A 127 -9.50 11.84 4.33
CA ARG A 127 -8.36 11.79 5.26
C ARG A 127 -7.91 13.18 5.69
N LEU A 128 -7.83 14.14 4.78
CA LEU A 128 -7.54 15.52 5.15
C LEU A 128 -8.65 16.15 5.98
N LYS A 129 -9.91 15.85 5.67
CA LYS A 129 -11.05 16.33 6.45
C LYS A 129 -10.98 15.81 7.90
N GLU A 130 -10.66 14.54 8.08
CA GLU A 130 -10.45 13.94 9.40
C GLU A 130 -9.32 14.64 10.14
N ILE A 131 -8.15 14.81 9.51
CA ILE A 131 -6.99 15.47 10.13
C ILE A 131 -7.31 16.90 10.56
N ILE A 132 -8.04 17.65 9.75
CA ILE A 132 -8.35 19.05 10.03
C ILE A 132 -9.40 19.18 11.14
N PHE A 133 -10.46 18.36 11.14
CA PHE A 133 -11.62 18.57 12.00
C PHE A 133 -11.71 17.65 13.22
N ILE A 134 -10.82 16.65 13.35
CA ILE A 134 -10.79 15.74 14.50
C ILE A 134 -9.46 15.92 15.25
N ASP A 135 -9.53 16.26 16.54
CA ASP A 135 -8.36 16.63 17.35
C ASP A 135 -7.34 15.51 17.58
N HIS A 136 -7.81 14.27 17.52
CA HIS A 136 -6.99 13.07 17.67
C HIS A 136 -7.01 12.19 16.43
N ALA A 137 -7.19 12.79 15.25
CA ALA A 137 -7.06 12.07 13.99
C ALA A 137 -5.64 11.52 13.82
N ASP A 138 -5.55 10.31 13.28
CA ASP A 138 -4.29 9.79 12.78
C ASP A 138 -3.77 10.66 11.63
N SER A 139 -2.46 10.93 11.67
CA SER A 139 -1.77 11.64 10.59
C SER A 139 -1.90 10.91 9.25
N LEU A 140 -1.66 11.62 8.15
CA LEU A 140 -1.46 10.96 6.86
C LEU A 140 -0.33 9.95 6.99
N THR A 141 -0.54 8.79 6.40
CA THR A 141 0.43 7.73 6.26
C THR A 141 1.42 8.06 5.16
N CYS A 142 2.59 7.42 5.18
CA CYS A 142 3.57 7.51 4.11
C CYS A 142 2.96 7.15 2.75
N ASN A 143 2.08 6.15 2.70
CA ASN A 143 1.45 5.72 1.45
C ASN A 143 0.51 6.78 0.87
N GLU A 144 -0.29 7.43 1.72
CA GLU A 144 -1.20 8.50 1.30
C GLU A 144 -0.43 9.68 0.72
N ILE A 145 0.61 10.17 1.41
CA ILE A 145 1.41 11.30 0.93
C ILE A 145 2.21 10.91 -0.32
N ASN A 146 2.88 9.75 -0.31
CA ASN A 146 3.70 9.32 -1.43
C ASN A 146 2.87 8.96 -2.67
N SER A 147 1.58 8.60 -2.54
CA SER A 147 0.71 8.37 -3.70
C SER A 147 0.52 9.62 -4.58
N LEU A 148 0.67 10.81 -4.00
CA LEU A 148 0.56 12.09 -4.70
C LEU A 148 1.82 12.44 -5.49
N ARG A 149 2.97 11.84 -5.19
CA ARG A 149 4.26 12.20 -5.79
C ARG A 149 4.39 11.82 -7.26
N ASN A 150 3.51 10.95 -7.76
CA ASN A 150 3.51 10.55 -9.17
C ASN A 150 2.82 11.57 -10.09
N SER A 151 2.47 12.74 -9.58
CA SER A 151 1.78 13.75 -10.35
C SER A 151 2.59 14.32 -11.51
N LYS A 152 1.97 14.28 -12.69
CA LYS A 152 2.52 14.88 -13.91
C LYS A 152 2.68 16.40 -13.80
N LYS A 153 1.84 17.07 -13.00
CA LYS A 153 1.83 18.54 -12.86
C LYS A 153 2.87 19.01 -11.84
N CYS A 154 2.91 18.38 -10.67
CA CYS A 154 3.83 18.76 -9.61
C CYS A 154 4.12 17.58 -8.68
N PRO A 155 5.38 17.26 -8.39
CA PRO A 155 5.74 16.18 -7.46
C PRO A 155 5.35 16.44 -5.99
N SER A 156 4.84 17.64 -5.70
CA SER A 156 4.41 18.09 -4.37
C SER A 156 2.98 18.69 -4.43
N PRO A 157 1.93 17.91 -4.74
CA PRO A 157 0.57 18.43 -4.85
C PRO A 157 0.06 19.09 -3.57
N LEU A 158 0.36 18.51 -2.40
CA LEU A 158 -0.03 19.08 -1.11
C LEU A 158 0.59 20.46 -0.89
N ARG A 159 1.90 20.59 -1.10
CA ARG A 159 2.60 21.87 -0.96
C ARG A 159 2.03 22.92 -1.92
N THR A 160 1.77 22.52 -3.16
CA THR A 160 1.22 23.42 -4.17
C THR A 160 -0.20 23.86 -3.81
N GLY A 161 -1.06 22.94 -3.36
CA GLY A 161 -2.41 23.26 -2.90
C GLY A 161 -2.43 24.25 -1.75
N LEU A 162 -1.56 24.06 -0.74
CA LEU A 162 -1.43 25.00 0.39
C LEU A 162 -1.01 26.40 -0.06
N ILE A 163 0.06 26.51 -0.86
CA ILE A 163 0.56 27.78 -1.38
C ILE A 163 -0.53 28.50 -2.18
N ASN A 164 -1.24 27.74 -3.01
CA ASN A 164 -2.26 28.28 -3.87
C ASN A 164 -3.46 28.77 -3.09
N TRP A 165 -3.87 28.02 -2.07
CA TRP A 165 -4.92 28.47 -1.20
C TRP A 165 -4.50 29.73 -0.45
N ILE A 166 -3.36 29.75 0.24
CA ILE A 166 -2.87 30.93 0.99
C ILE A 166 -2.84 32.18 0.10
N ASN A 167 -2.29 32.06 -1.11
CA ASN A 167 -2.12 33.19 -2.02
C ASN A 167 -3.31 33.45 -2.96
N ASN A 168 -4.39 32.68 -2.85
CA ASN A 168 -5.51 32.68 -3.79
C ASN A 168 -5.04 32.64 -5.26
N SER A 169 -4.23 31.64 -5.60
CA SER A 169 -3.60 31.51 -6.91
C SER A 169 -3.83 30.13 -7.53
N GLU A 170 -3.58 30.02 -8.83
CA GLU A 170 -3.83 28.80 -9.60
C GLU A 170 -2.55 28.18 -10.19
N LYS A 171 -1.37 28.48 -9.64
CA LYS A 171 -0.10 27.89 -10.07
C LYS A 171 -0.18 26.36 -10.18
N GLU A 172 0.35 25.81 -11.27
CA GLU A 172 0.35 24.36 -11.53
C GLU A 172 1.40 23.62 -10.69
N CYS A 173 2.47 24.31 -10.28
CA CYS A 173 3.60 23.70 -9.57
C CYS A 173 4.30 24.70 -8.64
N CYS A 174 4.69 24.24 -7.45
CA CYS A 174 5.37 25.05 -6.44
C CYS A 174 6.90 24.88 -6.39
N CYS A 175 7.51 24.05 -7.26
CA CYS A 175 8.93 23.68 -7.15
C CYS A 175 9.90 24.88 -7.19
N ASN A 176 9.50 26.01 -7.77
CA ASN A 176 10.29 27.24 -7.83
C ASN A 176 9.96 28.26 -6.72
N ASN A 177 9.05 27.93 -5.79
CA ASN A 177 8.69 28.83 -4.69
C ASN A 177 9.70 28.71 -3.54
N ASN A 178 10.52 29.75 -3.36
CA ASN A 178 11.53 29.83 -2.30
C ASN A 178 11.05 30.58 -1.04
N TYR A 179 9.85 31.17 -1.08
CA TYR A 179 9.28 31.95 0.02
C TYR A 179 8.43 31.10 0.96
N PHE A 180 7.93 29.96 0.48
CA PHE A 180 7.21 28.98 1.28
C PHE A 180 8.17 27.85 1.69
N PRO A 181 8.07 27.30 2.92
CA PRO A 181 8.93 26.19 3.36
C PRO A 181 8.92 25.03 2.36
N SER A 182 10.09 24.43 2.12
CA SER A 182 10.21 23.25 1.26
C SER A 182 9.49 22.04 1.87
N GLU A 183 9.12 21.04 1.06
CA GLU A 183 8.53 19.79 1.60
C GLU A 183 9.43 19.15 2.65
N LYS A 184 10.75 19.17 2.42
CA LYS A 184 11.74 18.66 3.37
C LYS A 184 11.67 19.42 4.70
N SER A 185 11.65 20.75 4.65
CA SER A 185 11.56 21.57 5.87
C SER A 185 10.26 21.32 6.64
N ILE A 186 9.14 21.17 5.93
CA ILE A 186 7.85 20.82 6.54
C ILE A 186 7.90 19.42 7.17
N GLY A 187 8.50 18.44 6.48
CA GLY A 187 8.68 17.09 7.01
C GLY A 187 9.56 17.05 8.26
N GLU A 188 10.62 17.85 8.30
CA GLU A 188 11.54 17.87 9.44
C GLU A 188 10.98 18.68 10.62
N ASN A 189 10.37 19.85 10.37
CA ASN A 189 10.08 20.86 11.40
C ASN A 189 8.66 21.41 11.34
N GLY A 190 7.69 20.66 10.79
CA GLY A 190 6.34 21.15 10.50
C GLY A 190 5.63 21.86 11.66
N THR A 191 5.85 21.44 12.91
CA THR A 191 5.28 22.10 14.09
C THR A 191 5.89 23.46 14.40
N ASP A 192 7.18 23.62 14.17
CA ASP A 192 7.93 24.84 14.54
C ASP A 192 7.74 25.95 13.50
N LEU A 193 7.50 25.54 12.24
CA LEU A 193 7.28 26.47 11.13
C LEU A 193 5.98 27.27 11.26
N ILE A 194 4.99 26.77 12.02
CA ILE A 194 3.69 27.43 12.22
C ILE A 194 3.85 28.76 12.97
N SER A 195 4.88 28.90 13.81
CA SER A 195 5.13 30.07 14.64
C SER A 195 5.86 31.20 13.89
N ASN A 196 6.26 30.97 12.64
CA ASN A 196 7.12 31.88 11.91
C ASN A 196 6.28 32.93 11.16
N PRO A 197 6.43 34.25 11.44
CA PRO A 197 5.59 35.31 10.86
C PRO A 197 5.77 35.53 9.35
N ILE A 198 6.66 34.78 8.70
CA ILE A 198 6.97 34.89 7.26
C ILE A 198 6.03 34.02 6.41
N LEU A 199 5.27 33.12 7.03
CA LEU A 199 4.28 32.27 6.36
C LEU A 199 2.90 32.90 6.30
#